data_AF-A0A7S1STW3-F1
#
_entry.id   AF-A0A7S1STW3-F1
#
_cell.length_a   1.000
_cell.length_b   1.000
_cell.length_c   1.000
_cell.angle_alpha   90.00
_cell.angle_beta   90.00
_cell.angle_gamma   90.00
#
_symmetry.space_group_name_H-M   'P 1'
#
loop_
_entity.id
_entity.type
_entity.pdbx_description
1 polymer ?
#
loop_
_entity_poly.entity_id
_entity_poly.type
_entity_poly.pdbx_seq_one_letter_code
_entity_poly.pdbx_strand_id
1 'polypeptide(L)'
;LPPVAIADEVIANYQVARDSLTQYIESLHHEWTESVDPECARHLDNNLLFMDRNDGGLLVMNFDQSLLTMFQEVHFWERMRFSIPLVAMEIQAQREKYRVLRENVLRVVRDYNKVLTA
;
A
#
# COMPACT_ATOMS: atom_id res chain seq x y z
N LEU A 1 2.99 40.01 28.37
CA LEU A 1 2.02 40.50 27.37
C LEU A 1 0.63 40.40 27.98
N PRO A 2 -0.26 41.39 27.81
CA PRO A 2 -1.60 41.33 28.38
C PRO A 2 -2.41 40.17 27.76
N PRO A 3 -3.30 39.50 28.52
CA PRO A 3 -4.11 38.40 28.01
C PRO A 3 -5.14 38.95 27.02
N VAL A 4 -5.05 38.50 25.77
CA VAL A 4 -5.99 38.88 24.71
C VAL A 4 -7.00 37.75 24.59
N ALA A 5 -8.26 38.00 24.98
CA ALA A 5 -9.33 36.99 24.98
C ALA A 5 -9.51 36.28 23.62
N ILE A 6 -9.20 36.97 22.51
CA ILE A 6 -9.25 36.42 21.15
C ILE A 6 -8.18 35.33 20.95
N ALA A 7 -7.01 35.46 21.60
CA ALA A 7 -5.95 34.47 21.50
C ALA A 7 -6.37 33.14 22.15
N ASP A 8 -7.05 33.19 23.29
CA ASP A 8 -7.54 31.99 23.98
C ASP A 8 -8.61 31.26 23.15
N GLU A 9 -9.51 32.00 22.51
CA GLU A 9 -10.54 31.45 21.61
C GLU A 9 -9.92 30.81 20.35
N VAL A 10 -8.94 31.47 19.72
CA VAL A 10 -8.23 30.92 18.56
C VAL A 10 -7.44 29.67 18.92
N ILE A 11 -6.78 29.65 20.08
CA ILE A 11 -6.07 28.47 20.58
C ILE A 11 -7.05 27.32 20.85
N ALA A 12 -8.20 27.59 21.47
CA ALA A 12 -9.22 26.59 21.71
C ALA A 12 -9.75 25.99 20.40
N ASN A 13 -10.05 26.83 19.40
CA ASN A 13 -10.51 26.37 18.08
C ASN A 13 -9.44 25.54 17.36
N TYR A 14 -8.17 25.95 17.43
CA TYR A 14 -7.06 25.18 16.88
C TYR A 14 -6.91 23.81 17.57
N GLN A 15 -7.04 23.75 18.90
CA GLN A 15 -6.97 22.50 19.65
C GLN A 15 -8.09 21.55 19.23
N VAL A 16 -9.34 22.04 19.15
CA VAL A 16 -10.47 21.24 18.67
C VAL A 16 -10.22 20.69 17.27
N ALA A 17 -9.73 21.51 16.34
CA ALA A 17 -9.42 21.08 14.99
C ALA A 17 -8.30 20.02 14.95
N ARG A 18 -7.22 20.24 15.71
CA ARG A 18 -6.10 19.29 15.82
C ARG A 18 -6.55 17.96 16.40
N ASP A 19 -7.34 18.00 17.46
CA ASP A 19 -7.80 16.80 18.16
C ASP A 19 -8.78 16.02 17.27
N SER A 20 -9.66 16.72 16.53
CA SER A 20 -10.54 16.11 15.53
C SER A 20 -9.76 15.43 14.39
N LEU A 21 -8.70 16.07 13.90
CA LEU A 21 -7.82 15.49 12.88
C LEU A 21 -7.09 14.25 13.41
N THR A 22 -6.62 14.30 14.65
CA THR A 22 -5.93 13.19 15.30
C THR A 22 -6.87 11.98 15.40
N GLN A 23 -8.08 12.21 15.91
CA GLN A 23 -9.12 11.18 16.01
C GLN A 23 -9.47 10.59 14.64
N TYR A 24 -9.55 11.43 13.60
CA TYR A 24 -9.80 10.95 12.25
C TYR A 24 -8.68 10.04 11.73
N ILE A 25 -7.42 10.41 11.91
CA ILE A 25 -6.27 9.58 11.51
C ILE A 25 -6.27 8.25 12.26
N GLU A 26 -6.54 8.26 13.57
CA GLU A 26 -6.64 7.04 14.37
C GLU A 26 -7.77 6.12 13.88
N SER A 27 -8.93 6.69 13.52
CA SER A 27 -10.04 5.91 12.96
C SER A 27 -9.70 5.26 11.63
N LEU A 28 -9.00 5.99 10.73
CA LEU A 28 -8.53 5.47 9.46
C LEU A 28 -7.50 4.35 9.66
N HIS A 29 -6.59 4.51 10.62
CA HIS A 29 -5.59 3.48 10.94
C HIS A 29 -6.25 2.21 11.49
N HIS A 30 -7.29 2.36 12.30
CA HIS A 30 -8.05 1.24 12.84
C HIS A 30 -8.79 0.49 11.74
N GLU A 31 -9.54 1.20 10.88
CA GLU A 31 -10.24 0.61 9.73
C GLU A 31 -9.27 -0.10 8.78
N TRP A 32 -8.13 0.54 8.48
CA TRP A 32 -7.09 -0.07 7.68
C TRP A 32 -6.58 -1.37 8.33
N THR A 33 -6.27 -1.35 9.62
CA THR A 33 -5.79 -2.53 10.36
C THR A 33 -6.77 -3.70 10.26
N GLU A 34 -8.08 -3.44 10.33
CA GLU A 34 -9.12 -4.46 10.17
C GLU A 34 -9.26 -4.96 8.73
N SER A 35 -8.97 -4.11 7.75
CA SER A 35 -9.00 -4.48 6.32
C SER A 35 -7.80 -5.30 5.85
N VAL A 36 -6.71 -5.34 6.61
CA VAL A 36 -5.53 -6.14 6.27
C VAL A 36 -5.89 -7.63 6.36
N ASP A 37 -5.89 -8.30 5.21
CA ASP A 37 -6.14 -9.73 5.11
C ASP A 37 -5.08 -10.54 5.90
N PRO A 38 -5.47 -11.31 6.93
CA PRO A 38 -4.55 -12.16 7.69
C PRO A 38 -3.85 -13.20 6.82
N GLU A 39 -4.46 -13.60 5.71
CA GLU A 39 -3.93 -14.56 4.75
C GLU A 39 -3.30 -13.89 3.53
N CYS A 40 -2.95 -12.59 3.62
CA CYS A 40 -2.40 -11.87 2.47
C CYS A 40 -1.14 -12.51 1.86
N ALA A 41 -0.39 -13.30 2.66
CA ALA A 41 0.72 -14.11 2.18
C ALA A 41 0.32 -15.11 1.09
N ARG A 42 -0.91 -15.67 1.12
CA ARG A 42 -1.42 -16.61 0.12
C ARG A 42 -1.54 -15.97 -1.27
N HIS A 43 -1.71 -14.66 -1.36
CA HIS A 43 -1.76 -13.96 -2.65
C HIS A 43 -0.40 -13.96 -3.38
N LEU A 44 0.69 -14.29 -2.68
CA LEU A 44 2.01 -14.48 -3.28
C LEU A 44 2.14 -15.81 -4.04
N ASP A 45 1.27 -16.79 -3.76
CA ASP A 45 1.29 -18.10 -4.43
C ASP A 45 0.61 -18.05 -5.81
N ASN A 46 0.03 -16.91 -6.19
CA ASN A 46 -0.62 -16.73 -7.47
C ASN A 46 0.37 -16.82 -8.64
N ASN A 47 -0.08 -17.38 -9.75
CA ASN A 47 0.71 -17.42 -10.98
C ASN A 47 1.01 -15.99 -11.45
N LEU A 48 2.30 -15.67 -11.52
CA LEU A 48 2.80 -14.34 -11.92
C LEU A 48 2.65 -14.04 -13.40
N LEU A 49 2.37 -15.06 -14.21
CA LEU A 49 2.20 -14.95 -15.65
C LEU A 49 0.79 -15.42 -16.02
N PHE A 50 0.10 -14.57 -16.77
CA PHE A 50 -1.18 -14.87 -17.38
C PHE A 50 -1.06 -14.69 -18.89
N MET A 51 -1.64 -15.61 -19.65
CA MET A 51 -1.72 -15.51 -21.10
C MET A 51 -3.10 -14.98 -21.47
N ASP A 52 -3.14 -13.82 -22.09
CA ASP A 52 -4.36 -13.27 -22.65
C ASP A 52 -4.62 -13.90 -24.03
N ARG A 53 -5.56 -14.86 -24.06
CA ARG A 53 -5.96 -15.52 -25.30
C ARG A 53 -6.79 -14.63 -26.23
N ASN A 54 -7.39 -13.57 -25.71
CA ASN A 54 -8.18 -12.63 -26.50
C ASN A 54 -7.28 -11.58 -27.16
N ASP A 55 -6.15 -11.25 -26.52
CA ASP A 55 -5.14 -10.33 -27.05
C ASP A 55 -4.01 -11.08 -27.78
N GLY A 56 -4.38 -11.97 -28.70
CA GLY A 56 -3.41 -12.65 -29.58
C GLY A 56 -2.43 -13.61 -28.91
N GLY A 57 -2.64 -13.98 -27.64
CA GLY A 57 -1.74 -14.86 -26.88
C GLY A 57 -0.60 -14.14 -26.18
N LEU A 58 -0.72 -12.83 -25.98
CA LEU A 58 0.25 -12.03 -25.24
C LEU A 58 0.31 -12.41 -23.76
N LEU A 59 1.50 -12.31 -23.18
CA LEU A 59 1.70 -12.51 -21.75
C LEU A 59 1.48 -11.19 -21.00
N VAL A 60 0.92 -11.31 -19.80
CA VAL A 60 0.71 -10.23 -18.84
C VAL A 60 1.23 -10.68 -17.48
N MET A 61 1.85 -9.76 -16.75
CA MET A 61 2.25 -10.03 -15.37
C MET A 61 1.02 -9.90 -14.45
N ASN A 62 0.73 -10.97 -13.71
CA ASN A 62 -0.36 -11.05 -12.75
C ASN A 62 0.19 -11.03 -11.32
N PHE A 63 0.58 -9.83 -10.85
CA PHE A 63 0.96 -9.63 -9.46
C PHE A 63 -0.23 -9.03 -8.71
N ASP A 64 -0.49 -9.51 -7.49
CA ASP A 64 -1.64 -9.10 -6.73
C ASP A 64 -1.62 -7.60 -6.39
N GLN A 65 -2.68 -6.88 -6.78
CA GLN A 65 -2.75 -5.44 -6.63
C GLN A 65 -2.98 -5.02 -5.17
N SER A 66 -3.65 -5.86 -4.36
CA SER A 66 -3.88 -5.57 -2.94
C SER A 66 -2.56 -5.53 -2.18
N LEU A 67 -1.62 -6.44 -2.50
CA LEU A 67 -0.27 -6.41 -1.94
C LEU A 67 0.49 -5.14 -2.30
N LEU A 68 0.35 -4.64 -3.53
CA LEU A 68 1.01 -3.40 -3.96
C LEU A 68 0.48 -2.17 -3.24
N THR A 69 -0.83 -2.12 -2.99
CA THR A 69 -1.47 -1.07 -2.20
C THR A 69 -1.01 -1.15 -0.75
N MET A 70 -1.05 -2.35 -0.16
CA MET A 70 -0.61 -2.59 1.23
C MET A 70 0.84 -2.16 1.45
N PHE A 71 1.76 -2.42 0.50
CA PHE A 71 3.14 -1.94 0.61
C PHE A 71 3.28 -0.42 0.71
N GLN A 72 2.38 0.32 0.03
CA GLN A 72 2.37 1.79 0.10
C GLN A 72 1.74 2.26 1.41
N GLU A 73 0.64 1.66 1.83
CA GLU A 73 -0.05 1.99 3.08
C GLU A 73 0.88 1.77 4.28
N VAL A 74 1.52 0.60 4.36
CA VAL A 74 2.50 0.29 5.41
C VAL A 74 3.61 1.34 5.46
N HIS A 75 4.12 1.79 4.32
CA HIS A 75 5.17 2.82 4.27
C HIS A 75 4.70 4.15 4.88
N PHE A 76 3.45 4.56 4.62
CA PHE A 76 2.91 5.79 5.17
C PHE A 76 2.60 5.68 6.66
N TRP A 77 2.02 4.56 7.10
CA TRP A 77 1.72 4.31 8.51
C TRP A 77 2.99 4.24 9.37
N GLU A 78 4.05 3.57 8.87
CA GLU A 78 5.35 3.52 9.54
C GLU A 78 5.96 4.92 9.72
N ARG A 79 5.87 5.77 8.67
CA ARG A 79 6.40 7.14 8.71
C ARG A 79 5.65 8.03 9.69
N MET A 80 4.37 7.77 9.91
CA MET A 80 3.54 8.42 10.92
C MET A 80 3.70 7.82 12.32
N ARG A 81 4.56 6.80 12.50
CA ARG A 81 4.82 6.10 13.77
C ARG A 81 3.63 5.30 14.32
N PHE A 82 2.70 4.89 13.46
CA PHE A 82 1.63 3.98 13.84
C PHE A 82 2.12 2.52 13.85
N SER A 83 1.49 1.68 14.67
CA SER A 83 1.77 0.25 14.72
C SER A 83 1.24 -0.46 13.47
N ILE A 84 2.00 -1.41 12.94
CA ILE A 84 1.65 -2.18 11.75
C ILE A 84 1.38 -3.64 12.13
N PRO A 85 0.35 -4.30 11.58
CA PRO A 85 0.13 -5.73 11.78
C PRO A 85 1.35 -6.56 11.38
N LEU A 86 1.70 -7.57 12.18
CA LEU A 86 2.90 -8.39 11.99
C LEU A 86 2.97 -9.00 10.59
N VAL A 87 1.86 -9.53 10.08
CA VAL A 87 1.79 -10.15 8.74
C VAL A 87 2.16 -9.15 7.65
N ALA A 88 1.61 -7.93 7.70
CA ALA A 88 1.92 -6.88 6.73
C ALA A 88 3.40 -6.45 6.83
N MET A 89 3.94 -6.37 8.05
CA MET A 89 5.35 -6.03 8.28
C MET A 89 6.31 -7.09 7.71
N GLU A 90 6.02 -8.37 7.90
CA GLU A 90 6.84 -9.48 7.38
C GLU A 90 6.87 -9.51 5.85
N ILE A 91 5.74 -9.28 5.19
CA ILE A 91 5.68 -9.20 3.73
C ILE A 91 6.38 -7.93 3.24
N GLN A 92 6.18 -6.79 3.91
CA GLN A 92 6.86 -5.53 3.59
C GLN A 92 8.39 -5.64 3.69
N ALA A 93 8.92 -6.42 4.65
CA ALA A 93 10.35 -6.68 4.76
C ALA A 93 10.94 -7.34 3.51
N GLN A 94 10.13 -8.09 2.76
CA GLN A 94 10.52 -8.72 1.49
C GLN A 94 10.16 -7.87 0.26
N ARG A 95 9.68 -6.63 0.43
CA ARG A 95 9.23 -5.76 -0.67
C ARG A 95 10.27 -5.62 -1.79
N GLU A 96 11.54 -5.50 -1.46
CA GLU A 96 12.61 -5.34 -2.46
C GLU A 96 12.78 -6.61 -3.30
N LYS A 97 12.72 -7.79 -2.66
CA LYS A 97 12.74 -9.08 -3.35
C LYS A 97 11.57 -9.20 -4.34
N TYR A 98 10.37 -8.79 -3.92
CA TYR A 98 9.19 -8.79 -4.81
C TYR A 98 9.30 -7.75 -5.93
N ARG A 99 9.92 -6.60 -5.69
CA ARG A 99 10.20 -5.60 -6.73
C ARG A 99 11.10 -6.18 -7.82
N VAL A 100 12.23 -6.78 -7.44
CA VAL A 100 13.17 -7.41 -8.38
C VAL A 100 12.49 -8.56 -9.13
N LEU A 101 11.70 -9.40 -8.45
CA LEU A 101 10.95 -10.48 -9.09
C LEU A 101 10.01 -9.95 -10.18
N ARG A 102 9.22 -8.92 -9.88
CA ARG A 102 8.31 -8.29 -10.84
C ARG A 102 9.06 -7.67 -12.02
N GLU A 103 10.19 -7.02 -11.80
CA GLU A 103 11.02 -6.47 -12.88
C GLU A 103 11.54 -7.56 -13.81
N ASN A 104 11.98 -8.69 -13.27
CA ASN A 104 12.41 -9.85 -14.06
C ASN A 104 11.26 -10.46 -14.87
N VAL A 105 10.08 -10.62 -14.26
CA VAL A 105 8.89 -11.14 -14.94
C VAL A 105 8.44 -10.21 -16.06
N LEU A 106 8.39 -8.89 -15.82
CA LEU A 106 8.07 -7.90 -16.85
C LEU A 106 9.05 -7.92 -18.03
N ARG A 107 10.33 -8.22 -17.77
CA ARG A 107 11.32 -8.41 -18.83
C ARG A 107 10.96 -9.60 -19.73
N VAL A 108 10.66 -10.75 -19.12
CA VAL A 108 10.24 -11.95 -19.86
C VAL A 108 8.97 -11.70 -20.65
N VAL A 109 7.97 -11.06 -20.04
CA VAL A 109 6.72 -10.69 -20.71
C VAL A 109 6.99 -9.81 -21.92
N ARG A 110 7.82 -8.77 -21.78
CA ARG A 110 8.17 -7.87 -22.88
C ARG A 110 8.90 -8.58 -24.00
N ASP A 111 9.86 -9.43 -23.68
CA ASP A 111 10.65 -10.15 -24.67
C ASP A 111 9.78 -11.15 -25.44
N TYR A 112 8.89 -11.88 -24.75
CA TYR A 112 7.92 -12.76 -25.39
C TYR A 112 6.95 -12.00 -26.29
N ASN A 113 6.33 -10.93 -25.77
CA ASN A 113 5.37 -10.13 -26.52
C ASN A 113 6.04 -9.52 -27.76
N LYS A 114 7.29 -9.05 -27.63
CA LYS A 114 8.07 -8.53 -28.75
C LYS A 114 8.28 -9.57 -29.84
N VAL A 115 8.60 -10.82 -29.49
CA VAL A 115 8.77 -11.91 -30.46
C VAL A 115 7.44 -12.25 -31.14
N LEU A 116 6.33 -12.25 -30.40
CA LEU A 116 5.02 -12.59 -30.94
C LEU A 116 4.46 -11.50 -31.88
N THR A 117 4.81 -10.24 -31.61
CA THR A 117 4.37 -9.08 -32.41
C THR A 117 5.34 -8.65 -33.52
N ALA A 118 6.52 -9.29 -33.61
CA ALA A 118 7.52 -9.03 -34.65
C ALA A 118 7.17 -9.75 -35.95
#